data_AF-A0A2E0XF17-F1
#
_entry.id   AF-A0A2E0XF17-F1
#
_cell.length_a   1.000
_cell.length_b   1.000
_cell.length_c   1.000
_cell.angle_alpha   90.00
_cell.angle_beta   90.00
_cell.angle_gamma   90.00
#
_symmetry.space_group_name_H-M   'P 1'
#
loop_
_entity.id
_entity.type
_entity.pdbx_description
1 polymer ?
#
loop_
_entity_poly.entity_id
_entity_poly.type
_entity_poly.pdbx_seq_one_letter_code
_entity_poly.pdbx_strand_id
1 'polypeptide(L)' 'MLLLREDFACGWKECERRLELDEFRNPFSQLLWDASDLNGRVLFLLAEQGFGDTIQSIRFLPIVLKTDFETFKTFV' A
#
# COMPACT_ATOMS: atom_id res chain seq x y z
N MET A 1 -15.24 9.57 8.64
CA MET A 1 -15.97 8.44 9.25
C MET A 1 -16.65 7.60 8.15
N LEU A 2 -15.89 7.09 7.18
CA LEU A 2 -16.42 6.30 6.04
C LEU A 2 -16.05 4.82 6.16
N LEU A 3 -14.81 4.53 6.53
CA LEU A 3 -14.34 3.16 6.83
C LEU A 3 -15.17 2.48 7.94
N LEU A 4 -15.54 3.22 8.99
CA LEU A 4 -16.40 2.72 10.08
C LEU A 4 -17.85 2.45 9.65
N ARG A 5 -18.26 2.97 8.50
CA ARG A 5 -19.58 2.74 7.91
C ARG A 5 -19.53 1.68 6.81
N GLU A 6 -18.42 0.96 6.71
CA GLU A 6 -18.17 -0.06 5.68
C GLU A 6 -18.17 0.47 4.24
N ASP A 7 -18.14 1.80 4.06
CA ASP A 7 -17.90 2.43 2.77
C ASP A 7 -16.40 2.46 2.49
N PHE A 8 -15.86 1.31 2.12
CA PHE A 8 -14.44 1.14 1.85
C PHE A 8 -14.00 1.94 0.61
N ALA A 9 -14.81 1.95 -0.44
CA ALA A 9 -14.45 2.61 -1.70
C ALA A 9 -14.23 4.12 -1.53
N CYS A 10 -15.13 4.81 -0.81
CA CYS A 10 -14.95 6.23 -0.52
C CYS A 10 -13.98 6.44 0.65
N GLY A 11 -14.01 5.55 1.65
CA GLY A 11 -13.16 5.66 2.83
C GLY A 11 -11.67 5.62 2.51
N TRP A 12 -11.24 4.72 1.62
CA TRP A 12 -9.84 4.64 1.20
C TRP A 12 -9.40 5.86 0.40
N LYS A 13 -10.24 6.37 -0.52
CA LYS A 13 -9.96 7.60 -1.27
C LYS A 13 -9.75 8.79 -0.34
N GLU A 14 -10.61 8.96 0.67
CA GLU A 14 -10.43 10.04 1.65
C GLU A 14 -9.16 9.87 2.51
N CYS A 15 -8.75 8.63 2.81
CA CYS A 15 -7.47 8.37 3.48
C CYS A 15 -6.27 8.76 2.61
N GLU A 16 -6.35 8.58 1.29
CA GLU A 16 -5.29 8.93 0.34
C GLU A 16 -5.16 10.43 0.10
N ARG A 17 -6.22 11.23 0.31
CA ARG A 17 -6.17 12.69 0.14
C ARG A 17 -5.07 13.37 0.96
N ARG A 18 -4.65 12.77 2.08
CA ARG A 18 -3.52 13.30 2.85
C ARG A 18 -2.20 13.33 2.06
N LEU A 19 -2.04 12.48 1.04
CA LEU A 19 -0.86 12.47 0.16
C LEU A 19 -0.76 13.73 -0.72
N GLU A 20 -1.83 14.53 -0.79
CA GLU A 20 -1.84 15.86 -1.41
C GLU A 20 -1.15 16.91 -0.54
N LEU A 21 -0.92 16.63 0.75
CA LEU A 21 -0.22 17.51 1.69
C LEU A 21 1.29 17.30 1.58
N ASP A 22 2.05 18.39 1.57
CA ASP A 22 3.52 18.35 1.40
C ASP A 22 4.24 17.48 2.45
N GLU A 23 3.72 17.43 3.68
CA GLU A 23 4.27 16.62 4.78
C GLU A 23 4.20 15.10 4.50
N PHE A 24 3.23 14.65 3.71
CA PHE A 24 3.02 13.24 3.36
C PHE A 24 3.44 12.92 1.93
N ARG A 25 4.16 13.84 1.27
CA ARG A 25 4.60 13.65 -0.10
C ARG A 25 5.63 12.53 -0.19
N ASN A 26 5.22 11.40 -0.76
CA ASN A 26 6.10 10.25 -0.96
C ASN A 26 6.99 10.45 -2.20
N PRO A 27 8.34 10.40 -2.08
CA PRO A 27 9.26 10.49 -3.23
C PRO A 27 9.12 9.34 -4.24
N PHE A 28 8.47 8.23 -3.85
CA PHE A 28 8.19 7.08 -4.71
C PHE A 28 6.76 7.08 -5.27
N SER A 29 6.01 8.17 -5.15
CA SER A 29 4.62 8.29 -5.65
C SER A 29 4.47 7.93 -7.14
N GLN A 30 5.51 8.12 -7.94
CA GLN A 30 5.58 7.73 -9.36
C GLN A 30 5.72 6.22 -9.61
N LEU A 31 6.00 5.43 -8.57
CA LEU A 31 6.20 3.97 -8.62
C LEU A 31 5.04 3.21 -7.96
N LEU A 32 3.88 3.85 -7.78
CA LEU A 32 2.70 3.17 -7.23
C LEU A 32 2.32 1.99 -8.11
N TRP A 33 2.14 0.84 -7.47
CA TRP A 33 1.68 -0.36 -8.13
C TRP A 33 0.20 -0.23 -8.48
N ASP A 34 -0.13 -0.43 -9.75
CA ASP A 34 -1.47 -0.32 -10.34
C ASP A 34 -2.29 -1.63 -10.28
N ALA A 35 -1.85 -2.58 -9.44
CA ALA A 35 -2.37 -3.95 -9.37
C ALA A 35 -2.09 -4.80 -10.63
N SER A 36 -1.23 -4.36 -11.56
CA SER A 36 -0.78 -5.20 -12.68
C SER A 36 0.04 -6.39 -12.22
N ASP A 37 0.15 -7.40 -13.07
CA ASP A 37 0.95 -8.59 -12.77
C ASP A 37 2.43 -8.22 -12.51
N LEU A 38 2.98 -8.69 -11.38
CA LEU A 38 4.36 -8.44 -10.97
C LEU A 38 5.36 -9.46 -11.54
N ASN A 39 5.00 -10.30 -12.52
CA ASN A 39 5.88 -11.29 -13.18
C ASN A 39 7.29 -10.73 -13.47
N GLY A 40 8.31 -11.24 -12.76
CA GLY A 40 9.70 -10.81 -12.88
C GLY A 40 10.00 -9.38 -12.38
N ARG A 41 9.03 -8.70 -11.76
CA ARG A 41 9.16 -7.38 -11.14
C ARG A 41 9.37 -7.52 -9.64
N VAL A 42 10.02 -6.50 -9.06
CA VAL A 42 10.19 -6.41 -7.61
C VAL A 42 9.16 -5.46 -7.05
N LEU A 43 8.37 -5.93 -6.08
CA LEU A 43 7.47 -5.09 -5.31
C LEU A 43 8.26 -4.46 -4.14
N PHE A 44 8.35 -3.12 -4.15
CA PHE A 44 8.92 -2.36 -3.04
C PHE A 44 7.80 -1.94 -2.09
N LEU A 45 7.87 -2.39 -0.83
CA LEU A 45 6.93 -1.99 0.22
C LEU A 45 7.59 -0.96 1.13
N LEU A 46 6.90 0.16 1.31
CA LEU A 46 7.28 1.23 2.23
C LEU A 46 6.25 1.31 3.35
N ALA A 47 6.68 1.12 4.60
CA ALA A 47 5.87 1.44 5.76
C ALA A 47 5.79 2.96 5.90
N GLU A 48 4.57 3.50 5.79
CA GLU A 48 4.38 4.96 5.75
C GLU A 48 3.70 5.51 7.02
N GLN A 49 2.92 4.68 7.71
CA GLN A 49 2.16 5.06 8.92
C GLN A 49 2.67 4.32 10.16
N GLY A 50 1.93 4.42 11.27
CA GLY A 50 2.28 3.78 12.53
C GLY A 50 2.40 2.26 12.42
N PHE A 51 3.01 1.66 13.45
CA PHE A 51 3.19 0.21 13.52
C PHE A 51 1.89 -0.58 13.40
N GLY A 52 0.80 -0.07 13.98
CA GLY A 52 -0.52 -0.69 13.88
C GLY A 52 -0.99 -0.82 12.44
N ASP A 53 -0.95 0.28 11.68
CA ASP A 53 -1.37 0.32 10.28
C ASP A 53 -0.47 -0.55 9.40
N THR A 54 0.83 -0.54 9.68
CA THR A 54 1.82 -1.37 8.99
C THR A 54 1.52 -2.86 9.18
N ILE A 55 1.27 -3.30 10.43
CA ILE A 55 0.92 -4.69 10.73
C ILE A 55 -0.43 -5.07 10.11
N GLN A 56 -1.42 -4.17 10.15
CA GLN A 56 -2.72 -4.42 9.54
C GLN A 56 -2.66 -4.49 8.01
N SER A 57 -1.72 -3.77 7.38
CA SER A 57 -1.56 -3.74 5.93
C SER A 57 -0.72 -4.90 5.41
N ILE A 58 0.40 -5.21 6.07
CA ILE A 58 1.33 -6.27 5.63
C ILE A 58 0.67 -7.66 5.61
N ARG A 59 -0.41 -7.86 6.36
CA ARG A 59 -1.15 -9.13 6.38
C ARG A 59 -1.79 -9.50 5.05
N PHE A 60 -1.98 -8.54 4.15
CA PHE A 60 -2.51 -8.78 2.81
C PHE A 60 -1.42 -9.20 1.82
N LEU A 61 -0.14 -9.09 2.19
CA LEU A 61 0.98 -9.45 1.32
C LEU A 61 0.89 -10.89 0.79
N PRO A 62 0.55 -11.93 1.58
CA PRO A 62 0.41 -13.28 1.03
C PRO A 62 -0.70 -13.43 -0.01
N ILE A 63 -1.72 -12.57 0.02
CA ILE A 63 -2.80 -12.58 -0.99
C ILE A 63 -2.28 -11.96 -2.29
N VAL A 64 -1.54 -10.86 -2.18
CA VAL A 64 -0.86 -10.21 -3.31
C VAL A 64 0.17 -11.15 -3.94
N LEU A 65 0.88 -11.95 -3.12
CA LEU A 65 1.96 -12.84 -3.55
C LEU A 65 1.53 -14.24 -4.03
N LYS A 66 0.23 -14.54 -4.14
CA LYS A 66 -0.24 -15.86 -4.61
C LYS A 66 -0.05 -16.10 -6.11
N THR A 67 0.31 -15.07 -6.86
CA THR A 67 0.83 -15.16 -8.24
C THR A 67 2.35 -15.46 -8.15
N ASP A 68 2.97 -16.18 -9.08
CA ASP A 68 4.39 -16.58 -8.96
C ASP A 68 5.34 -15.36 -8.92
N PHE A 69 6.14 -15.20 -7.85
CA PHE A 69 7.09 -14.07 -7.71
C PHE A 69 8.49 -14.52 -7.25
N GLU A 70 9.54 -13.92 -7.83
CA GLU A 70 10.94 -14.36 -7.66
C GLU A 70 11.70 -13.70 -6.51
N THR A 71 11.42 -12.46 -6.08
CA THR A 71 12.18 -11.86 -4.95
C THR A 71 11.47 -10.67 -4.30
N PHE A 72 11.50 -10.62 -2.98
CA PHE A 72 10.93 -9.56 -2.13
C PHE A 72 12.02 -8.88 -1.29
N LYS A 73 11.96 -7.55 -1.18
CA LYS A 73 12.81 -6.77 -0.26
C LYS A 73 11.93 -5.82 0.55
N THR A 74 11.71 -6.13 1.82
CA THR A 74 11.15 -5.17 2.79
C THR A 74 12.25 -4.28 3.32
N PHE A 75 11.95 -2.99 3.44
CA PHE A 75 12.64 -2.11 4.35
C PHE A 75 11.58 -1.60 5.32
N VAL A 76 11.69 -2.01 6.58
CA VAL A 76 10.87 -1.48 7.69
C VAL A 76 11.64 -0.34 8.33
#